data_AF-A0A944Y946-F1
#
_entry.id   AF-A0A944Y946-F1
#
_cell.length_a   1.000
_cell.length_b   1.000
_cell.length_c   1.000
_cell.angle_alpha   90.00
_cell.angle_beta   90.00
_cell.angle_gamma   90.00
#
_symmetry.space_group_name_H-M   'P 1'
#
loop_
_entity.id
_entity.type
_entity.pdbx_description
1 polymer ?
#
loop_
_entity_poly.entity_id
_entity_poly.type
_entity_poly.pdbx_seq_one_letter_code
_entity_poly.pdbx_strand_id
1 'polypeptide(L)'
;MKFQTMFALIATMMFIGCGKEVSVAPTTTEEPITIPGLKLEMMPIPAGSFVMGSPVDEEGRDDVEGPQTTVTITKPFWLGKTEVTQSQWRAVMGNTPSSFKGDDLPVETVSWDDAVAFCEKLNEMKRDTLPAGYHYTLPTEAQWKMPVEQGRRHDFPMETILGIAS
;
A
#
# COMPACT_ATOMS: atom_id res chain seq x y z
N MET A 1 56.05 49.99 -2.74
CA MET A 1 55.79 51.02 -1.71
C MET A 1 54.27 51.07 -1.53
N LYS A 2 53.60 50.78 -0.42
CA LYS A 2 53.93 50.43 0.98
C LYS A 2 52.73 49.62 1.54
N PHE A 3 53.01 48.69 2.45
CA PHE A 3 52.10 47.99 3.37
C PHE A 3 51.44 48.97 4.37
N GLN A 4 50.22 48.66 4.86
CA GLN A 4 49.73 48.79 6.26
C GLN A 4 48.21 48.47 6.32
N THR A 5 47.75 47.30 6.82
CA THR A 5 47.24 46.99 8.19
C THR A 5 46.18 47.93 8.77
N MET A 6 44.98 47.44 9.16
CA MET A 6 44.62 47.11 10.56
C MET A 6 43.15 46.61 10.74
N PHE A 7 42.96 45.87 11.83
CA PHE A 7 41.87 44.99 12.27
C PHE A 7 40.54 45.62 12.76
N ALA A 8 39.47 44.83 12.61
CA ALA A 8 38.38 44.48 13.55
C ALA A 8 37.37 45.53 14.07
N LEU A 9 36.07 45.26 13.85
CA LEU A 9 34.99 45.42 14.85
C LEU A 9 33.71 44.65 14.45
N ILE A 10 33.52 43.50 15.10
CA ILE A 10 32.29 42.96 15.71
C ILE A 10 30.95 43.24 14.98
N ALA A 11 30.38 42.19 14.39
CA ALA A 11 28.94 42.07 14.15
C ALA A 11 28.38 40.91 14.97
N THR A 12 28.04 41.18 16.23
CA THR A 12 27.15 40.35 17.05
C THR A 12 25.70 40.67 16.69
N MET A 13 24.93 39.70 16.21
CA MET A 13 23.54 39.47 16.66
C MET A 13 22.99 38.17 16.06
N MET A 14 22.87 37.16 16.93
CA MET A 14 21.87 36.10 16.78
C MET A 14 20.47 36.72 16.88
N PHE A 15 19.67 36.54 15.83
CA PHE A 15 18.23 36.32 15.89
C PHE A 15 18.02 35.05 15.06
N ILE A 16 17.89 33.86 15.66
CA ILE A 16 16.66 33.26 16.21
C ILE A 16 15.42 33.69 15.40
N GLY A 17 14.94 32.81 14.53
CA GLY A 17 13.74 33.11 13.74
C GLY A 17 13.35 32.07 12.71
N CYS A 18 13.24 30.81 13.13
CA CYS A 18 12.37 29.76 12.57
C CYS A 18 12.21 29.72 11.04
N GLY A 19 13.30 29.41 10.32
CA GLY A 19 13.16 28.67 9.08
C GLY A 19 12.65 27.29 9.45
N LYS A 20 11.33 27.06 9.41
CA LYS A 20 10.83 25.70 9.26
C LYS A 20 11.40 25.24 7.93
N GLU A 21 12.47 24.45 7.97
CA GLU A 21 12.67 23.46 6.93
C GLU A 21 11.37 22.66 6.92
N VAL A 22 10.51 22.99 5.96
CA VAL A 22 9.42 22.12 5.59
C VAL A 22 10.14 20.93 5.00
N SER A 23 10.45 19.94 5.85
CA SER A 23 10.62 18.58 5.38
C SER A 23 9.33 18.30 4.63
N VAL A 24 9.40 18.30 3.31
CA VAL A 24 8.33 17.76 2.49
C VAL A 24 8.31 16.29 2.86
N ALA A 25 7.50 15.96 3.87
CA ALA A 25 7.09 14.59 4.12
C ALA A 25 6.54 14.06 2.79
N PRO A 26 6.86 12.80 2.41
CA PRO A 26 6.37 12.25 1.16
C PRO A 26 4.85 12.44 1.12
N THR A 27 4.40 13.21 0.13
CA THR A 27 3.01 13.55 -0.10
C THR A 27 2.17 12.29 -0.04
N THR A 28 1.33 12.21 0.99
CA THR A 28 0.34 11.17 1.19
C THR A 28 -0.43 10.99 -0.11
N THR A 29 -0.24 9.85 -0.78
CA THR A 29 -1.04 9.48 -1.95
C THR A 29 -2.43 9.14 -1.46
N GLU A 30 -3.31 10.12 -1.38
CA GLU A 30 -4.71 9.93 -0.92
C GLU A 30 -5.67 9.57 -2.06
N GLU A 31 -5.23 9.61 -3.32
CA GLU A 31 -6.09 9.32 -4.46
C GLU A 31 -6.03 7.85 -4.90
N PRO A 32 -7.18 7.22 -5.19
CA PRO A 32 -7.25 5.95 -5.90
C PRO A 32 -6.54 6.04 -7.25
N ILE A 33 -5.85 4.98 -7.63
CA ILE A 33 -5.22 4.87 -8.94
C ILE A 33 -5.85 3.74 -9.74
N THR A 34 -5.98 3.91 -11.05
CA THR A 34 -6.45 2.85 -11.95
C THR A 34 -5.32 2.42 -12.86
N ILE A 35 -4.99 1.12 -12.86
CA ILE A 35 -3.90 0.60 -13.69
C ILE A 35 -4.32 0.65 -15.18
N PRO A 36 -3.62 1.43 -16.03
CA PRO A 36 -4.03 1.62 -17.42
C PRO A 36 -4.08 0.30 -18.19
N GLY A 37 -5.18 0.07 -18.89
CA GLY A 37 -5.41 -1.13 -19.71
C GLY A 37 -5.91 -2.35 -18.93
N LEU A 38 -5.96 -2.31 -17.59
CA LEU A 38 -6.52 -3.39 -16.76
C LEU A 38 -7.81 -2.99 -16.05
N LYS A 39 -8.11 -1.69 -15.90
CA LYS A 39 -9.21 -1.19 -15.08
C LYS A 39 -9.17 -1.74 -13.64
N LEU A 40 -7.96 -2.00 -13.15
CA LEU A 40 -7.72 -2.43 -11.77
C LEU A 40 -7.59 -1.18 -10.91
N GLU A 41 -8.60 -0.93 -10.07
CA GLU A 41 -8.62 0.19 -9.12
C GLU A 41 -7.85 -0.19 -7.86
N MET A 42 -6.93 0.67 -7.45
CA MET A 42 -6.12 0.51 -6.25
C MET A 42 -6.38 1.68 -5.31
N MET A 43 -6.78 1.36 -4.08
CA MET A 43 -7.14 2.29 -3.03
C MET A 43 -5.93 2.57 -2.12
N PRO A 44 -5.61 3.83 -1.83
CA PRO A 44 -4.51 4.13 -0.93
C PRO A 44 -4.87 3.85 0.52
N ILE A 45 -3.92 3.22 1.22
CA ILE A 45 -3.98 2.93 2.64
C ILE A 45 -2.84 3.69 3.34
N PRO A 46 -3.14 4.65 4.23
CA PRO A 46 -2.13 5.38 4.96
C PRO A 46 -1.36 4.46 5.92
N ALA A 47 -0.11 4.81 6.21
CA ALA A 47 0.62 4.19 7.31
C ALA A 47 -0.12 4.42 8.64
N GLY A 48 0.04 3.50 9.59
CA GLY A 48 -0.67 3.57 10.87
C GLY A 48 -0.55 2.31 11.70
N SER A 49 -1.15 2.36 12.88
CA SER A 49 -1.23 1.24 13.81
C SER A 49 -2.69 0.86 14.05
N PHE A 50 -2.92 -0.43 14.27
CA PHE A 50 -4.23 -0.95 14.65
C PHE A 50 -4.05 -2.20 15.53
N VAL A 51 -5.12 -2.59 16.21
CA VAL A 51 -5.16 -3.83 16.98
C VAL A 51 -5.68 -4.93 16.07
N MET A 52 -4.88 -5.98 15.87
CA MET A 52 -5.26 -7.16 15.10
C MET A 52 -5.64 -8.29 16.04
N GLY A 53 -6.69 -9.02 15.68
CA GLY A 53 -7.18 -10.20 16.40
C GLY A 53 -8.42 -9.89 17.25
N SER A 54 -9.02 -10.94 17.79
CA SER A 54 -10.30 -10.87 18.50
C SER A 54 -10.14 -10.77 20.02
N PRO A 55 -11.01 -10.01 20.72
CA PRO A 55 -11.10 -10.03 22.18
C PRO A 55 -11.29 -11.46 22.71
N VAL A 56 -10.71 -11.74 23.88
CA VAL A 56 -10.72 -13.10 24.47
C VAL A 56 -12.15 -13.59 24.76
N ASP A 57 -13.08 -12.67 24.96
CA ASP A 57 -14.49 -12.90 25.30
C ASP A 57 -15.46 -12.78 24.11
N GLU A 58 -14.95 -12.68 22.86
CA GLU A 58 -15.79 -12.66 21.66
C GLU A 58 -16.45 -14.04 21.41
N GLU A 59 -17.78 -14.04 21.26
CA GLU A 59 -18.55 -15.26 20.95
C GLU A 59 -18.19 -15.77 19.55
N GLY A 60 -17.74 -17.03 19.45
CA GLY A 60 -17.34 -17.65 18.19
C GLY A 60 -15.86 -17.46 17.82
N ARG A 61 -15.06 -16.84 18.69
CA ARG A 61 -13.60 -16.72 18.54
C ARG A 61 -12.92 -18.09 18.43
N ASP A 62 -12.05 -18.25 17.42
CA ASP A 62 -11.07 -19.34 17.36
C ASP A 62 -9.82 -19.01 18.19
N ASP A 63 -9.17 -20.04 18.73
CA ASP A 63 -7.96 -19.89 19.55
C ASP A 63 -6.80 -19.25 18.76
N VAL A 64 -6.78 -19.44 17.44
CA VAL A 64 -5.77 -18.87 16.54
C VAL A 64 -5.94 -17.36 16.28
N GLU A 65 -7.05 -16.75 16.71
CA GLU A 65 -7.35 -15.33 16.46
C GLU A 65 -6.79 -14.38 17.55
N GLY A 66 -6.03 -14.90 18.51
CA GLY A 66 -5.36 -14.09 19.54
C GLY A 66 -3.90 -14.48 19.78
N PRO A 67 -3.22 -13.77 20.71
CA PRO A 67 -3.72 -12.61 21.44
C PRO A 67 -3.85 -11.38 20.54
N GLN A 68 -4.72 -10.44 20.93
CA GLN A 68 -4.78 -9.14 20.27
C GLN A 68 -3.40 -8.48 20.27
N THR A 69 -2.93 -8.11 19.08
CA THR A 69 -1.57 -7.59 18.88
C THR A 69 -1.66 -6.23 18.20
N THR A 70 -0.92 -5.25 18.72
CA THR A 70 -0.78 -3.97 18.03
C THR A 70 0.18 -4.15 16.86
N VAL A 71 -0.32 -3.93 15.65
CA VAL A 71 0.45 -4.00 14.40
C VAL A 71 0.66 -2.59 13.88
N THR A 72 1.89 -2.28 13.45
CA THR A 72 2.24 -0.99 12.85
C THR A 72 2.71 -1.19 11.42
N ILE A 73 1.97 -0.64 10.45
CA ILE A 73 2.38 -0.52 9.06
C ILE A 73 3.07 0.83 8.90
N THR A 74 4.38 0.82 8.67
CA THR A 74 5.21 2.05 8.72
C THR A 74 5.23 2.85 7.42
N LYS A 75 4.77 2.27 6.31
CA LYS A 75 4.76 2.91 4.99
C LYS A 75 3.34 2.84 4.40
N PRO A 76 2.86 3.89 3.72
CA PRO A 76 1.61 3.82 2.99
C PRO A 76 1.75 2.83 1.83
N PHE A 77 0.66 2.18 1.49
CA PHE A 77 0.57 1.22 0.40
C PHE A 77 -0.77 1.38 -0.34
N TRP A 78 -0.96 0.63 -1.42
CA TRP A 78 -2.25 0.57 -2.08
C TRP A 78 -2.81 -0.85 -2.00
N LEU A 79 -4.11 -0.98 -1.85
CA LEU A 79 -4.81 -2.25 -1.86
C LEU A 79 -5.79 -2.27 -3.03
N GLY A 80 -5.94 -3.40 -3.71
CA GLY A 80 -6.97 -3.55 -4.74
C GLY A 80 -8.33 -3.20 -4.15
N LYS A 81 -9.16 -2.47 -4.90
CA LYS A 81 -10.52 -2.15 -4.45
C LYS A 81 -11.42 -3.38 -4.44
N THR A 82 -11.15 -4.35 -5.32
CA THR A 82 -11.88 -5.59 -5.50
C THR A 82 -10.91 -6.75 -5.71
N GLU A 83 -11.42 -7.97 -5.70
CA GLU A 83 -10.70 -9.13 -6.20
C GLU A 83 -10.28 -8.94 -7.66
N VAL A 84 -9.20 -9.63 -8.06
CA VAL A 84 -8.80 -9.67 -9.47
C VAL A 84 -9.88 -10.39 -10.27
N THR A 85 -10.40 -9.71 -11.29
CA THR A 85 -11.44 -10.29 -12.13
C THR A 85 -10.87 -11.27 -13.15
N GLN A 86 -11.71 -12.13 -13.70
CA GLN A 86 -11.33 -13.07 -14.75
C GLN A 86 -10.75 -12.38 -15.99
N SER A 87 -11.30 -11.22 -16.37
CA SER A 87 -10.78 -10.43 -17.49
C SER A 87 -9.41 -9.82 -17.21
N GLN A 88 -9.19 -9.30 -15.99
CA GLN A 88 -7.90 -8.79 -15.55
C GLN A 88 -6.85 -9.90 -15.49
N TRP A 89 -7.19 -11.06 -14.91
CA TRP A 89 -6.33 -12.24 -14.90
C TRP A 89 -5.93 -12.64 -16.30
N ARG A 90 -6.89 -12.76 -17.21
CA ARG A 90 -6.64 -13.15 -18.61
C ARG A 90 -5.76 -12.15 -19.35
N ALA A 91 -5.92 -10.86 -19.09
CA ALA A 91 -5.09 -9.83 -19.71
C ALA A 91 -3.61 -9.93 -19.31
N VAL A 92 -3.31 -10.45 -18.11
CA VAL A 92 -1.94 -10.65 -17.62
C VAL A 92 -1.44 -12.06 -17.95
N MET A 93 -2.20 -13.09 -17.60
CA MET A 93 -1.76 -14.50 -17.66
C MET A 93 -2.06 -15.18 -18.99
N GLY A 94 -2.99 -14.66 -19.79
CA GLY A 94 -3.38 -15.22 -21.10
C GLY A 94 -4.36 -16.40 -21.03
N ASN A 95 -4.84 -16.76 -19.84
CA ASN A 95 -5.81 -17.83 -19.61
C ASN A 95 -6.84 -17.44 -18.54
N THR A 96 -7.75 -18.34 -18.15
CA THR A 96 -8.61 -18.17 -16.97
C THR A 96 -8.97 -19.56 -16.44
N PRO A 97 -8.47 -19.98 -15.26
CA PRO A 97 -8.74 -21.31 -14.70
C PRO A 97 -10.11 -21.44 -14.02
N SER A 98 -10.81 -20.31 -13.78
CA SER A 98 -12.10 -20.26 -13.09
C SER A 98 -13.12 -21.28 -13.61
N SER A 99 -13.76 -22.01 -12.71
CA SER A 99 -14.95 -22.80 -12.96
C SER A 99 -16.16 -21.94 -13.33
N PHE A 100 -16.42 -20.87 -12.56
CA PHE A 100 -17.47 -19.90 -12.88
C PHE A 100 -17.02 -18.99 -14.01
N LYS A 101 -17.94 -18.58 -14.91
CA LYS A 101 -17.59 -17.80 -16.10
C LYS A 101 -18.25 -16.43 -16.08
N GLY A 102 -17.42 -15.39 -16.13
CA GLY A 102 -17.85 -14.01 -16.25
C GLY A 102 -16.67 -13.06 -16.13
N ASP A 103 -16.54 -12.09 -17.03
CA ASP A 103 -15.35 -11.24 -17.13
C ASP A 103 -15.15 -10.34 -15.89
N ASP A 104 -16.24 -9.97 -15.22
CA ASP A 104 -16.24 -9.15 -14.00
C ASP A 104 -16.32 -10.00 -12.71
N LEU A 105 -16.39 -11.32 -12.81
CA LEU A 105 -16.32 -12.20 -11.65
C LEU A 105 -14.88 -12.32 -11.16
N PRO A 106 -14.64 -12.59 -9.87
CA PRO A 106 -13.33 -12.94 -9.36
C PRO A 106 -12.74 -14.14 -10.11
N VAL A 107 -11.43 -14.12 -10.30
CA VAL A 107 -10.70 -15.33 -10.68
C VAL A 107 -10.70 -16.30 -9.49
N GLU A 108 -10.90 -17.58 -9.76
CA GLU A 108 -10.87 -18.64 -8.76
C GLU A 108 -10.28 -19.91 -9.37
N THR A 109 -10.10 -20.96 -8.57
CA THR A 109 -9.32 -22.15 -8.97
C THR A 109 -7.86 -21.79 -9.30
N VAL A 110 -7.28 -20.85 -8.53
CA VAL A 110 -5.87 -20.45 -8.60
C VAL A 110 -5.17 -20.83 -7.30
N SER A 111 -3.92 -21.29 -7.39
CA SER A 111 -3.07 -21.52 -6.23
C SER A 111 -2.42 -20.22 -5.75
N TRP A 112 -1.82 -20.26 -4.56
CA TRP A 112 -1.00 -19.15 -4.07
C TRP A 112 0.17 -18.84 -5.02
N ASP A 113 0.83 -19.88 -5.54
CA ASP A 113 1.93 -19.74 -6.50
C ASP A 113 1.47 -19.06 -7.80
N ASP A 114 0.27 -19.40 -8.30
CA ASP A 114 -0.30 -18.73 -9.48
C ASP A 114 -0.56 -17.23 -9.21
N ALA A 115 -1.00 -16.89 -8.00
CA ALA A 115 -1.26 -15.51 -7.61
C ALA A 115 0.04 -14.70 -7.47
N VAL A 116 1.12 -15.33 -6.99
CA VAL A 116 2.46 -14.72 -7.00
C VAL A 116 2.95 -14.51 -8.44
N ALA A 117 2.82 -15.53 -9.30
CA ALA A 117 3.21 -15.43 -10.71
C ALA A 117 2.43 -14.33 -11.45
N PHE A 118 1.15 -14.14 -11.12
CA PHE A 118 0.36 -13.00 -11.62
C PHE A 118 0.98 -11.66 -11.21
N CYS A 119 1.38 -11.50 -9.95
CA CYS A 119 2.01 -10.27 -9.46
C CYS A 119 3.35 -10.00 -10.15
N GLU A 120 4.19 -11.03 -10.30
CA GLU A 120 5.47 -10.95 -11.00
C GLU A 120 5.29 -10.49 -12.46
N LYS A 121 4.37 -11.13 -13.19
CA LYS A 121 4.09 -10.77 -14.57
C LYS A 121 3.47 -9.38 -14.70
N LEU A 122 2.63 -8.98 -13.74
CA LEU A 122 2.09 -7.64 -13.69
C LEU A 122 3.19 -6.59 -13.46
N ASN A 123 4.18 -6.89 -12.60
CA ASN A 123 5.36 -6.05 -12.43
C ASN A 123 6.17 -5.92 -13.73
N GLU A 124 6.39 -7.01 -14.47
CA GLU A 124 7.06 -6.95 -15.77
C GLU A 124 6.31 -6.06 -16.77
N MET A 125 4.98 -6.18 -16.82
CA MET A 125 4.15 -5.45 -17.77
C MET A 125 3.94 -3.98 -17.43
N LYS A 126 3.98 -3.62 -16.13
CA LYS A 126 3.52 -2.33 -15.61
C LYS A 126 4.54 -1.67 -14.68
N ARG A 127 5.81 -2.07 -14.69
CA ARG A 127 6.84 -1.48 -13.81
C ARG A 127 6.89 0.03 -13.93
N ASP A 128 6.82 0.55 -15.14
CA ASP A 128 6.92 1.99 -15.42
C ASP A 128 5.70 2.79 -14.93
N THR A 129 4.61 2.12 -14.54
CA THR A 129 3.43 2.79 -13.95
C THR A 129 3.54 2.93 -12.44
N LEU A 130 4.55 2.33 -11.80
CA LEU A 130 4.73 2.35 -10.36
C LEU A 130 5.85 3.32 -9.94
N PRO A 131 5.67 4.05 -8.83
CA PRO A 131 6.77 4.83 -8.26
C PRO A 131 7.99 3.95 -7.94
N ALA A 132 9.16 4.59 -7.78
CA ALA A 132 10.37 3.89 -7.36
C ALA A 132 10.15 3.22 -5.99
N GLY A 133 10.60 1.97 -5.86
CA GLY A 133 10.41 1.14 -4.66
C GLY A 133 9.17 0.24 -4.70
N TYR A 134 8.07 0.71 -5.29
CA TYR A 134 6.80 -0.03 -5.29
C TYR A 134 6.78 -1.19 -6.30
N HIS A 135 6.07 -2.26 -5.93
CA HIS A 135 5.80 -3.42 -6.77
C HIS A 135 4.43 -4.04 -6.44
N TYR A 136 3.78 -4.66 -7.42
CA TYR A 136 2.57 -5.46 -7.19
C TYR A 136 2.93 -6.75 -6.45
N THR A 137 2.18 -7.11 -5.41
CA THR A 137 2.38 -8.34 -4.63
C THR A 137 1.14 -8.68 -3.81
N LEU A 138 1.07 -9.89 -3.28
CA LEU A 138 0.01 -10.23 -2.32
C LEU A 138 0.16 -9.40 -1.04
N PRO A 139 -0.95 -8.91 -0.46
CA PRO A 139 -0.90 -8.20 0.81
C PRO A 139 -0.52 -9.18 1.92
N THR A 140 0.21 -8.70 2.92
CA THR A 140 0.30 -9.42 4.21
C THR A 140 -1.07 -9.47 4.88
N GLU A 141 -1.30 -10.42 5.79
CA GLU A 141 -2.54 -10.46 6.59
C GLU A 141 -2.79 -9.11 7.29
N ALA A 142 -1.72 -8.47 7.78
CA ALA A 142 -1.79 -7.13 8.36
C ALA A 142 -2.27 -6.05 7.39
N GLN A 143 -1.69 -6.00 6.20
CA GLN A 143 -2.13 -5.06 5.17
C GLN A 143 -3.57 -5.31 4.73
N TRP A 144 -3.99 -6.57 4.71
CA TRP A 144 -5.34 -6.96 4.35
C TRP A 144 -6.38 -6.57 5.41
N LYS A 145 -6.09 -6.75 6.72
CA LYS A 145 -7.01 -6.39 7.80
C LYS A 145 -7.05 -4.88 8.11
N MET A 146 -5.95 -4.15 7.92
CA MET A 146 -5.82 -2.75 8.35
C MET A 146 -6.96 -1.82 7.91
N PRO A 147 -7.45 -1.84 6.64
CA PRO A 147 -8.53 -0.94 6.23
C PRO A 147 -9.84 -1.20 6.98
N VAL A 148 -10.18 -2.47 7.21
CA VAL A 148 -11.39 -2.86 7.96
C VAL A 148 -11.30 -2.39 9.41
N GLU A 149 -10.13 -2.58 10.04
CA GLU A 149 -9.86 -2.19 11.43
C GLU A 149 -9.83 -0.66 11.63
N GLN A 150 -9.51 0.09 10.57
CA GLN A 150 -9.63 1.56 10.55
C GLN A 150 -11.04 2.06 10.21
N GLY A 151 -12.04 1.16 10.13
CA GLY A 151 -13.42 1.52 9.83
C GLY A 151 -13.71 1.80 8.34
N ARG A 152 -12.78 1.46 7.43
CA ARG A 152 -12.92 1.63 5.98
C ARG A 152 -13.57 0.43 5.29
N ARG A 153 -14.35 -0.36 6.03
CA ARG A 153 -15.05 -1.55 5.51
C ARG A 153 -15.99 -1.24 4.33
N HIS A 154 -16.49 -0.01 4.22
CA HIS A 154 -17.35 0.40 3.11
C HIS A 154 -16.59 0.63 1.80
N ASP A 155 -15.26 0.82 1.86
CA ASP A 155 -14.41 1.03 0.69
C ASP A 155 -13.97 -0.29 0.03
N PHE A 156 -14.07 -1.41 0.76
CA PHE A 156 -13.57 -2.73 0.34
C PHE A 156 -14.63 -3.84 0.53
N PRO A 157 -14.98 -4.61 -0.51
CA PRO A 157 -15.70 -5.86 -0.36
C PRO A 157 -14.81 -6.90 0.35
N MET A 158 -15.45 -7.78 1.13
CA MET A 158 -14.82 -8.59 2.19
C MET A 158 -13.76 -9.62 1.76
N GLU A 159 -13.41 -9.77 0.47
CA GLU A 159 -12.56 -10.87 -0.01
C GLU A 159 -11.41 -10.44 -0.96
N THR A 160 -10.95 -9.19 -0.91
CA THR A 160 -9.94 -8.65 -1.85
C THR A 160 -8.63 -9.48 -1.88
N ILE A 161 -8.23 -9.97 -3.07
CA ILE A 161 -7.07 -10.87 -3.27
C ILE A 161 -5.76 -10.16 -3.70
N LEU A 162 -5.77 -8.88 -4.09
CA LEU A 162 -4.55 -8.22 -4.57
C LEU A 162 -4.21 -6.93 -3.82
N GLY A 163 -2.93 -6.80 -3.44
CA GLY A 163 -2.34 -5.58 -2.90
C GLY A 163 -1.25 -5.04 -3.81
N ILE A 164 -0.81 -3.82 -3.56
CA ILE A 164 0.53 -3.34 -3.90
C ILE A 164 1.24 -3.24 -2.55
N ALA A 165 2.36 -3.94 -2.39
CA ALA A 165 3.22 -3.71 -1.23
C ALA A 165 4.46 -2.91 -1.63
N SER A 166 5.02 -2.29 -0.60
CA SER A 166 6.03 -1.23 -0.58
C SER A 166 7.29 -1.48 -1.39
#